data_AF-A0A0N1K987-F1
#
_entry.id   AF-A0A0N1K987-F1
#
_cell.length_a   1.000
_cell.length_b   1.000
_cell.length_c   1.000
_cell.angle_alpha   90.00
_cell.angle_beta   90.00
_cell.angle_gamma   90.00
#
_symmetry.space_group_name_H-M   'P 1'
#
loop_
_entity.id
_entity.type
_entity.pdbx_description
1 polymer ?
#
loop_
_entity_poly.entity_id
_entity_poly.type
_entity_poly.pdbx_seq_one_letter_code
_entity_poly.pdbx_strand_id
1 'polypeptide(L)'
;MSASVPRLRIGSTEIIALTDGEGPFFSPRAEAFPEATAAQWAEADRYDPGAVDAEDRWRLQFRAYAIRGDEGLTVVDAGIGPADSPARGSSAGLTRAGAVHNPAPSAGFHLR
;
A
#
# COMPACT_ATOMS: atom_id res chain seq x y z
N MET A 1 16.09 -0.92 -10.48
CA MET A 1 15.14 -1.08 -11.61
C MET A 1 13.92 -0.25 -11.26
N SER A 2 13.51 0.71 -12.09
CA SER A 2 12.27 1.46 -11.84
C SER A 2 11.10 0.52 -12.11
N ALA A 3 10.33 0.17 -11.08
CA ALA A 3 9.14 -0.65 -11.27
C ALA A 3 8.17 0.10 -12.19
N SER A 4 7.66 -0.56 -13.22
CA SER A 4 6.64 0.01 -14.08
C SER A 4 5.40 0.30 -13.23
N VAL A 5 4.95 1.57 -13.20
CA VAL A 5 3.70 1.94 -12.55
C VAL A 5 2.55 1.23 -13.26
N PRO A 6 1.69 0.44 -12.58
CA PRO A 6 0.58 -0.24 -13.23
C PRO A 6 -0.42 0.75 -13.84
N ARG A 7 -0.87 0.45 -15.05
CA ARG A 7 -1.80 1.28 -15.82
C ARG A 7 -2.87 0.41 -16.44
N LEU A 8 -4.10 0.90 -16.46
CA LEU A 8 -5.24 0.29 -17.13
C LEU A 8 -5.92 1.34 -17.99
N ARG A 9 -6.29 0.98 -19.23
CA ARG A 9 -7.06 1.88 -20.10
C ARG A 9 -8.46 1.32 -20.31
N ILE A 10 -9.46 2.16 -20.10
CA ILE A 10 -10.88 1.86 -20.28
C ILE A 10 -11.46 2.95 -21.17
N GLY A 11 -11.70 2.64 -22.44
CA GLY A 11 -12.09 3.65 -23.42
C GLY A 11 -11.00 4.72 -23.60
N SER A 12 -11.40 6.00 -23.52
CA SER A 12 -10.48 7.15 -23.51
C SER A 12 -9.85 7.42 -22.14
N THR A 13 -10.31 6.75 -21.08
CA THR A 13 -9.82 6.96 -19.72
C THR A 13 -8.60 6.09 -19.41
N GLU A 14 -7.55 6.69 -18.88
CA GLU A 14 -6.39 6.01 -18.33
C GLU A 14 -6.41 6.05 -16.80
N ILE A 15 -6.24 4.89 -16.18
CA ILE A 15 -6.15 4.71 -14.73
C ILE A 15 -4.72 4.31 -14.39
N ILE A 16 -4.08 5.07 -13.50
CA ILE A 16 -2.71 4.87 -13.07
C ILE A 16 -2.73 4.54 -11.57
N ALA A 17 -2.23 3.36 -11.21
CA ALA A 17 -2.14 2.94 -9.81
C ALA A 17 -0.81 3.41 -9.20
N LEU A 18 -0.86 4.50 -8.43
CA LEU A 18 0.29 5.08 -7.75
C LEU A 18 0.52 4.32 -6.44
N THR A 19 1.65 3.64 -6.32
CA THR A 19 2.06 3.01 -5.05
C THR A 19 2.51 4.08 -4.08
N ASP A 20 1.92 4.12 -2.89
CA ASP A 20 2.31 5.03 -1.81
C ASP A 20 3.06 4.29 -0.69
N GLY A 21 2.63 3.07 -0.36
CA GLY A 21 3.32 2.22 0.60
C GLY A 21 2.75 0.81 0.63
N GLU A 22 3.44 -0.08 1.33
CA GLU A 22 2.97 -1.43 1.59
C GLU A 22 3.40 -1.92 2.97
N GLY A 23 2.64 -2.85 3.54
CA GLY A 23 3.01 -3.50 4.78
C GLY A 23 1.93 -4.42 5.33
N PRO A 24 2.22 -5.15 6.41
CA PRO A 24 1.25 -6.06 7.01
C PRO A 24 0.20 -5.31 7.85
N PHE A 25 -1.04 -5.76 7.80
CA PHE A 25 -2.05 -5.37 8.76
C PHE A 25 -1.58 -5.66 10.19
N PHE A 26 -2.12 -4.94 11.18
CA PHE A 26 -1.59 -5.02 12.54
C PHE A 26 -1.96 -6.30 13.29
N SER A 27 -2.96 -7.05 12.82
CA SER A 27 -3.37 -8.34 13.37
C SER A 27 -3.44 -9.43 12.29
N PRO A 28 -3.38 -10.71 12.68
CA PRO A 28 -3.66 -11.82 11.78
C PRO A 28 -5.07 -11.71 11.18
N ARG A 29 -5.24 -12.16 9.93
CA ARG A 29 -6.53 -12.03 9.22
C ARG A 29 -7.69 -12.74 9.92
N ALA A 30 -7.42 -13.86 10.60
CA ALA A 30 -8.42 -14.59 11.36
C ALA A 30 -8.93 -13.82 12.60
N GLU A 31 -8.11 -12.93 13.17
CA GLU A 31 -8.54 -12.04 14.25
C GLU A 31 -9.34 -10.86 13.69
N ALA A 32 -8.90 -10.29 12.56
CA ALA A 32 -9.58 -9.18 11.90
C ALA A 32 -10.97 -9.56 11.35
N PHE A 33 -11.13 -10.81 10.90
CA PHE A 33 -12.36 -11.36 10.34
C PHE A 33 -12.71 -12.69 11.02
N PRO A 34 -13.19 -12.65 12.29
CA PRO A 34 -13.37 -13.85 13.11
C PRO A 34 -14.46 -14.80 12.61
N GLU A 35 -15.32 -14.33 11.72
CA GLU A 35 -16.44 -15.08 11.15
C GLU A 35 -16.09 -15.76 9.82
N ALA A 36 -14.91 -15.48 9.25
CA ALA A 36 -14.48 -16.05 7.99
C ALA A 36 -14.07 -17.52 8.15
N THR A 37 -14.58 -18.36 7.26
CA THR A 37 -14.35 -19.81 7.27
C THR A 37 -13.07 -20.20 6.54
N ALA A 38 -12.55 -21.40 6.84
CA ALA A 38 -11.40 -21.96 6.14
C ALA A 38 -11.59 -22.05 4.61
N ALA A 39 -12.83 -22.29 4.15
CA ALA A 39 -13.16 -22.33 2.73
C ALA A 39 -13.03 -20.95 2.06
N GLN A 40 -13.50 -19.89 2.74
CA GLN A 40 -13.34 -18.51 2.28
C GLN A 40 -11.87 -18.09 2.26
N TRP A 41 -11.07 -18.50 3.24
CA TRP A 41 -9.63 -18.24 3.22
C TRP A 41 -8.91 -18.96 2.09
N ALA A 42 -9.24 -20.23 1.84
CA ALA A 42 -8.69 -20.97 0.72
C ALA A 42 -9.08 -20.36 -0.65
N GLU A 43 -10.25 -19.73 -0.73
CA GLU A 43 -10.66 -18.98 -1.92
C GLU A 43 -9.88 -17.67 -2.08
N ALA A 44 -9.73 -16.90 -0.99
CA ALA A 44 -8.93 -15.69 -0.98
C ALA A 44 -7.47 -15.95 -1.36
N ASP A 45 -6.85 -17.00 -0.81
CA ASP A 45 -5.46 -17.37 -1.10
C ASP A 45 -5.27 -17.82 -2.56
N ARG A 46 -6.30 -18.41 -3.17
CA ARG A 46 -6.29 -18.76 -4.59
C ARG A 46 -6.41 -17.53 -5.48
N TYR A 47 -7.22 -16.55 -5.07
CA TYR A 47 -7.47 -15.34 -5.83
C TYR A 47 -6.29 -14.37 -5.81
N ASP A 48 -5.66 -14.19 -4.64
CA ASP A 48 -4.52 -13.29 -4.45
C ASP A 48 -3.33 -14.01 -3.77
N PRO A 49 -2.59 -14.86 -4.53
CA PRO A 49 -1.43 -15.55 -4.00
C PRO A 49 -0.35 -14.55 -3.55
N GLY A 50 -0.03 -14.55 -2.26
CA GLY A 50 0.92 -13.61 -1.65
C GLY A 50 0.28 -12.45 -0.89
N ALA A 51 -1.05 -12.45 -0.74
CA ALA A 51 -1.79 -11.50 0.07
C ALA A 51 -1.49 -11.59 1.58
N VAL A 52 -0.85 -12.67 2.04
CA VAL A 52 -0.51 -12.86 3.46
C VAL A 52 0.99 -12.96 3.65
N ASP A 53 1.48 -12.43 4.78
CA ASP A 53 2.86 -12.63 5.22
C ASP A 53 3.05 -13.96 5.96
N ALA A 54 4.27 -14.20 6.43
CA ALA A 54 4.61 -15.40 7.19
C ALA A 54 3.90 -15.49 8.56
N GLU A 55 3.32 -14.38 9.03
CA GLU A 55 2.58 -14.28 10.29
C GLU A 55 1.04 -14.28 10.08
N ASP A 56 0.56 -14.65 8.89
CA ASP A 56 -0.87 -14.69 8.52
C ASP A 56 -1.57 -13.31 8.57
N ARG A 57 -0.80 -12.24 8.42
CA ARG A 57 -1.33 -10.87 8.34
C ARG A 57 -1.50 -10.46 6.89
N TRP A 58 -2.57 -9.73 6.62
CA TRP A 58 -2.84 -9.24 5.26
C TRP A 58 -1.79 -8.21 4.84
N ARG A 59 -1.14 -8.42 3.70
CA ARG A 59 -0.25 -7.46 3.04
C ARG A 59 -1.09 -6.37 2.37
N LEU A 60 -1.17 -5.22 3.02
CA LEU A 60 -1.88 -4.05 2.51
C LEU A 60 -0.99 -3.27 1.54
N GLN A 61 -1.55 -2.90 0.39
CA GLN A 61 -0.94 -1.99 -0.58
C GLN A 61 -1.71 -0.67 -0.56
N PHE A 62 -1.08 0.39 -0.08
CA PHE A 62 -1.65 1.73 -0.08
C PHE A 62 -1.41 2.36 -1.44
N ARG A 63 -2.51 2.73 -2.10
CA ARG A 63 -2.49 3.27 -3.46
C ARG A 63 -3.34 4.52 -3.54
N ALA A 64 -2.86 5.49 -4.31
CA ALA A 64 -3.71 6.50 -4.90
C ALA A 64 -3.94 6.15 -6.38
N TYR A 65 -5.07 6.55 -6.94
CA TYR A 65 -5.34 6.35 -8.37
C TYR A 65 -5.46 7.69 -9.06
N ALA A 66 -4.63 7.91 -10.07
CA ALA A 66 -4.78 9.03 -10.99
C ALA A 66 -5.59 8.55 -12.19
N ILE A 67 -6.76 9.16 -12.39
CA ILE A 67 -7.69 8.86 -13.47
C ILE A 67 -7.65 10.04 -14.44
N ARG A 68 -7.09 9.81 -15.63
CA ARG A 68 -6.98 10.80 -16.69
C ARG A 68 -8.04 10.51 -17.75
N GLY A 69 -8.94 11.45 -17.96
CA GLY A 69 -9.92 11.42 -19.04
C GLY A 69 -9.89 12.70 -19.85
N ASP A 70 -10.86 12.82 -20.76
CA ASP A 70 -10.95 13.97 -21.67
C ASP A 70 -11.25 15.29 -20.95
N GLU A 71 -11.90 15.22 -19.79
CA GLU A 71 -12.26 16.38 -18.95
C GLU A 71 -11.18 16.76 -17.92
N GLY A 72 -10.10 15.97 -17.82
CA GLY A 72 -8.98 16.28 -16.92
C GLY A 72 -8.52 15.10 -16.07
N LEU A 73 -7.94 15.43 -14.91
CA LEU A 73 -7.34 14.47 -13.99
C LEU A 73 -8.09 14.47 -12.65
N THR A 74 -8.61 13.29 -12.28
CA THR A 74 -9.17 13.03 -10.95
C THR A 74 -8.21 12.15 -10.16
N VAL A 75 -8.00 12.49 -8.89
CA VAL A 75 -7.24 11.64 -7.96
C VAL A 75 -8.22 11.02 -6.97
N VAL A 76 -8.17 9.69 -6.84
CA VAL A 76 -8.94 8.92 -5.86
C VAL A 76 -7.99 8.45 -4.76
N ASP A 77 -8.37 8.74 -3.52
CA ASP A 77 -7.52 8.63 -2.33
C ASP A 77 -6.28 9.55 -2.42
N ALA A 78 -5.51 9.64 -1.33
CA ALA A 78 -4.26 10.39 -1.27
C ALA A 78 -3.11 9.59 -0.65
N GLY A 79 -3.35 8.30 -0.37
CA GLY A 79 -2.39 7.45 0.32
C GLY A 79 -2.26 7.78 1.81
N ILE A 80 -1.28 7.16 2.45
CA ILE A 80 -0.87 7.42 3.83
C ILE A 80 0.18 8.53 3.91
N GLY A 81 0.87 8.85 2.81
CA GLY A 81 1.87 9.90 2.76
C GLY A 81 3.14 9.60 3.56
N PRO A 82 4.04 10.59 3.72
CA PRO A 82 5.30 10.41 4.42
C PRO A 82 5.11 10.12 5.93
N ALA A 83 6.18 9.69 6.60
CA ALA A 83 6.12 9.25 8.00
C ALA A 83 5.67 10.34 9.00
N ASP A 84 5.73 11.61 8.62
CA ASP A 84 5.28 12.77 9.38
C ASP A 84 3.87 13.26 8.96
N SER A 85 3.19 12.54 8.07
CA SER A 85 1.86 12.92 7.60
C SER A 85 0.80 12.81 8.70
N PRO A 86 -0.25 13.65 8.66
CA PRO A 86 -1.40 13.51 9.55
C PRO A 86 -2.14 12.17 9.39
N ALA A 87 -2.12 11.59 8.18
CA ALA A 87 -2.79 10.33 7.87
C ALA A 87 -2.14 9.11 8.54
N ARG A 88 -0.92 9.25 9.07
CA ARG A 88 -0.21 8.19 9.80
C ARG A 88 -0.97 7.67 11.02
N GLY A 89 -1.74 8.52 11.71
CA GLY A 89 -2.50 8.10 12.89
C GLY A 89 -3.45 6.92 12.61
N SER A 90 -3.99 6.87 11.38
CA SER A 90 -4.90 5.84 10.89
C SER A 90 -4.19 4.54 10.46
N SER A 91 -2.88 4.60 10.17
CA SER A 91 -2.07 3.48 9.67
C SER A 91 -0.95 3.07 10.66
N ALA A 92 -0.99 3.58 11.89
CA ALA A 92 0.11 3.48 12.87
C ALA A 92 0.52 2.03 13.21
N GLY A 93 -0.36 1.04 13.02
CA GLY A 93 -0.02 -0.38 13.17
C GLY A 93 0.95 -0.92 12.09
N LEU A 94 0.96 -0.32 10.90
CA LEU A 94 1.77 -0.71 9.75
C LEU A 94 3.26 -0.31 9.90
N THR A 95 3.52 0.83 10.55
CA THR A 95 4.90 1.38 10.69
C THR A 95 5.72 0.73 11.80
N ARG A 96 5.12 -0.08 12.69
CA ARG A 96 5.86 -0.81 13.73
C ARG A 96 6.56 -2.07 13.19
N ALA A 97 6.18 -2.54 12.00
CA ALA A 97 6.73 -3.69 11.30
C ALA A 97 7.66 -3.28 10.14
N GLY A 98 8.73 -2.53 10.42
CA GLY A 98 9.97 -2.54 9.61
C GLY A 98 9.94 -2.10 8.14
N ALA A 99 8.88 -1.49 7.62
CA ALA A 99 8.75 -1.15 6.19
C ALA A 99 9.19 0.28 5.80
N VAL A 100 10.17 0.86 6.48
CA VAL A 100 10.84 2.10 6.02
C VAL A 100 12.33 1.84 5.89
N HIS A 101 12.74 1.20 4.79
CA HIS A 101 14.14 1.25 4.38
C HIS A 101 14.43 2.65 3.85
N ASN A 102 14.88 3.53 4.73
CA ASN A 102 15.52 4.78 4.32
C ASN A 102 17.02 4.65 4.61
N PRO A 103 17.91 4.60 3.60
CA PRO A 103 19.32 4.85 3.87
C PRO A 103 19.42 6.32 4.31
N ALA A 104 19.84 6.52 5.55
CA ALA A 104 20.05 7.85 6.13
C ALA A 104 20.83 8.76 5.15
N PRO A 105 20.49 10.07 5.05
CA PRO A 105 21.37 11.00 4.37
C PRO A 105 22.67 11.07 5.18
N SER A 106 23.78 10.72 4.54
CA SER A 106 25.12 10.95 5.05
C SER A 106 25.27 12.42 5.40
N ALA A 107 25.24 12.74 6.70
CA ALA A 107 25.65 14.03 7.20
C ALA A 107 27.17 14.13 7.06
N GLY A 108 27.62 14.92 6.09
CA GLY A 108 29.02 15.24 5.85
C GLY A 108 29.19 16.66 5.34
N PHE A 109 29.58 17.56 6.26
CA PHE A 109 30.31 18.84 6.06
C PHE A 109 29.59 19.99 5.29
N HIS A 110 29.76 21.29 5.59
CA HIS A 110 30.87 22.05 6.16
C HIS A 110 30.42 23.19 7.10
N LEU A 111 31.24 23.44 8.12
CA LEU A 111 31.33 24.67 8.91
C LEU A 111 31.55 25.90 8.03
N ARG A 112 30.91 27.01 8.41
CA ARG A 112 31.56 28.32 8.51
C ARG A 112 31.31 28.88 9.90
#